data_AF-A0A248U8Y3-F1
#
_entry.id   AF-A0A248U8Y3-F1
#
_cell.length_a   1.000
_cell.length_b   1.000
_cell.length_c   1.000
_cell.angle_alpha   90.00
_cell.angle_beta   90.00
_cell.angle_gamma   90.00
#
_symmetry.space_group_name_H-M   'P 1'
#
loop_
_entity.id
_entity.type
_entity.pdbx_description
1 polymer ?
#
loop_
_entity_poly.entity_id
_entity_poly.type
_entity_poly.pdbx_seq_one_letter_code
_entity_poly.pdbx_strand_id
1 'polypeptide(L)'
;MKNLILLGIATLTLNPAVAFAATDAEIVTEMAAKCWTLPEGVDYQRASATFEVTYNSDGELLRVVTVDYQPVRKAGEEFAVSAQQALLECASKTSVKSRTVRVVMRFTAPQSNGPLIMKKPLR
;
A
#
# COMPACT_ATOMS: atom_id res chain seq x y z
N MET A 1 36.05 -54.52 -15.55
CA MET A 1 35.36 -54.32 -14.26
C MET A 1 35.61 -52.90 -13.78
N LYS A 2 34.55 -52.10 -13.64
CA LYS A 2 34.21 -51.26 -12.46
C LYS A 2 33.42 -50.03 -12.95
N ASN A 3 32.10 -50.21 -13.00
CA ASN A 3 31.12 -49.15 -13.23
C ASN A 3 31.20 -48.15 -12.07
N LEU A 4 31.36 -46.87 -12.37
CA LEU A 4 31.25 -45.79 -11.41
C LEU A 4 29.86 -45.16 -11.55
N ILE A 5 29.11 -45.29 -10.47
CA ILE A 5 27.72 -44.88 -10.28
C ILE A 5 27.64 -43.35 -10.21
N LEU A 6 26.91 -42.74 -11.14
CA LEU A 6 26.55 -41.32 -11.13
C LEU A 6 25.42 -41.08 -10.12
N LEU A 7 25.75 -40.53 -8.96
CA LEU A 7 24.79 -39.96 -8.01
C LEU A 7 24.46 -38.53 -8.45
N GLY A 8 23.29 -38.35 -9.07
CA GLY A 8 22.74 -37.04 -9.41
C GLY A 8 22.29 -36.31 -8.16
N ILE A 9 23.00 -35.25 -7.78
CA ILE A 9 22.58 -34.30 -6.75
C ILE A 9 21.61 -33.32 -7.43
N ALA A 10 20.31 -33.48 -7.17
CA ALA A 10 19.30 -32.50 -7.55
C ALA A 10 19.47 -31.25 -6.67
N THR A 11 20.06 -30.20 -7.22
CA THR A 11 20.14 -28.88 -6.58
C THR A 11 18.76 -28.22 -6.63
N LEU A 12 18.04 -28.25 -5.51
CA LEU A 12 16.91 -27.34 -5.29
C LEU A 12 17.47 -25.92 -5.25
N THR A 13 17.31 -25.18 -6.34
CA THR A 13 17.52 -23.73 -6.37
C THR A 13 16.37 -23.06 -5.63
N LEU A 14 16.49 -22.97 -4.31
CA LEU A 14 15.70 -22.04 -3.51
C LEU A 14 16.07 -20.62 -3.99
N ASN A 15 15.23 -20.04 -4.84
CA ASN A 15 15.26 -18.61 -5.10
C ASN A 15 14.88 -17.91 -3.79
N PRO A 16 15.80 -17.19 -3.11
CA PRO A 16 15.38 -16.33 -2.02
C PRO A 16 14.57 -15.21 -2.67
N ALA A 17 13.25 -15.23 -2.47
CA ALA A 17 12.44 -14.05 -2.71
C ALA A 17 13.05 -12.96 -1.81
N VAL A 18 13.74 -12.00 -2.41
CA VAL A 18 14.37 -10.90 -1.70
C VAL A 18 13.21 -10.05 -1.17
N ALA A 19 12.82 -10.27 0.08
CA ALA A 19 11.83 -9.44 0.75
C ALA A 19 12.48 -8.08 0.98
N PHE A 20 12.24 -7.13 0.08
CA PHE A 20 12.56 -5.74 0.32
C PHE A 20 11.79 -5.30 1.57
N ALA A 21 12.49 -4.79 2.57
CA ALA A 21 11.84 -4.22 3.74
C ALA A 21 10.92 -3.08 3.27
N ALA A 22 9.65 -3.13 3.68
CA ALA A 22 8.70 -2.05 3.41
C ALA A 22 9.26 -0.73 3.96
N THR A 23 9.15 0.33 3.18
CA THR A 23 9.46 1.69 3.62
C THR A 23 8.52 2.10 4.76
N ASP A 24 8.93 3.05 5.59
CA ASP A 24 8.07 3.55 6.68
C ASP A 24 6.71 4.04 6.16
N ALA A 25 6.69 4.66 4.97
CA ALA A 25 5.48 5.14 4.34
C ALA A 25 4.54 3.98 3.95
N GLU A 26 5.09 2.88 3.43
CA GLU A 26 4.33 1.68 3.12
C GLU A 26 3.77 1.04 4.39
N ILE A 27 4.57 0.92 5.45
CA ILE A 27 4.13 0.41 6.76
C ILE A 27 2.92 1.20 7.26
N VAL A 28 3.01 2.54 7.28
CA VAL A 28 1.92 3.40 7.75
C VAL A 28 0.69 3.29 6.85
N THR A 29 0.90 3.24 5.52
CA THR A 29 -0.20 3.09 4.54
C THR A 29 -0.94 1.77 4.73
N GLU A 30 -0.21 0.66 4.85
CA GLU A 30 -0.78 -0.67 5.06
C GLU A 30 -1.53 -0.78 6.40
N MET A 31 -1.03 -0.13 7.45
CA MET A 31 -1.73 -0.05 8.72
C MET A 31 -3.02 0.73 8.58
N ALA A 32 -2.98 1.96 8.06
CA ALA A 32 -4.16 2.79 7.88
C ALA A 32 -5.22 2.11 7.00
N ALA A 33 -4.82 1.44 5.93
CA ALA A 33 -5.72 0.72 5.02
C ALA A 33 -6.62 -0.32 5.72
N LYS A 34 -6.21 -0.85 6.88
CA LYS A 34 -7.01 -1.83 7.65
C LYS A 34 -8.26 -1.22 8.30
N CYS A 35 -8.22 0.06 8.66
CA CYS A 35 -9.37 0.78 9.21
C CYS A 35 -10.09 1.63 8.15
N TRP A 36 -9.52 1.72 6.94
CA TRP A 36 -9.98 2.71 5.99
C TRP A 36 -11.30 2.31 5.33
N THR A 37 -12.32 3.14 5.57
CA THR A 37 -13.61 3.06 4.91
C THR A 37 -13.77 4.22 3.94
N LEU A 38 -14.08 3.91 2.69
CA LEU A 38 -14.36 4.95 1.69
C LEU A 38 -15.70 5.62 1.99
N PRO A 39 -15.81 6.95 1.85
CA PRO A 39 -17.08 7.65 2.01
C PRO A 39 -18.15 7.10 1.06
N GLU A 40 -19.34 6.81 1.60
CA GLU A 40 -20.49 6.40 0.79
C GLU A 40 -21.05 7.58 -0.04
N GLY A 41 -21.72 7.28 -1.14
CA GLY A 41 -22.40 8.30 -1.96
C GLY A 41 -21.49 9.09 -2.90
N VAL A 42 -20.19 8.79 -2.95
CA VAL A 42 -19.23 9.42 -3.87
C VAL A 42 -18.65 8.38 -4.82
N ASP A 43 -18.84 8.58 -6.13
CA ASP A 43 -18.23 7.74 -7.17
C ASP A 43 -16.78 8.18 -7.43
N TYR A 44 -15.86 7.57 -6.69
CA TYR A 44 -14.43 7.74 -6.90
C TYR A 44 -13.93 6.81 -8.01
N GLN A 45 -13.63 7.36 -9.18
CA GLN A 45 -12.84 6.61 -10.17
C GLN A 45 -11.38 6.51 -9.73
N ARG A 46 -10.83 7.64 -9.27
CA ARG A 46 -9.52 7.77 -8.62
C ARG A 46 -9.58 8.87 -7.58
N ALA A 47 -8.93 8.66 -6.45
CA ALA A 47 -8.73 9.68 -5.43
C ALA A 47 -7.40 9.44 -4.71
N SER A 48 -6.79 10.52 -4.24
CA SER A 48 -5.59 10.43 -3.42
C SER A 48 -5.53 11.56 -2.39
N ALA A 49 -4.90 11.29 -1.25
CA ALA A 49 -4.63 12.28 -0.23
C ALA A 49 -3.23 12.03 0.34
N THR A 50 -2.43 13.10 0.40
CA THR A 50 -1.06 13.07 0.91
C THR A 50 -1.05 13.66 2.31
N PHE A 51 -0.39 12.97 3.24
CA PHE A 51 -0.25 13.38 4.63
C PHE A 51 1.21 13.40 5.05
N GLU A 52 1.55 14.32 5.94
CA GLU A 52 2.75 14.25 6.77
C GLU A 52 2.37 13.77 8.16
N VAL A 53 2.97 12.66 8.58
CA VAL A 53 2.63 11.91 9.77
C VAL A 53 3.86 11.86 10.68
N THR A 54 3.76 12.40 11.89
CA THR A 54 4.89 12.50 12.82
C THR A 54 4.72 11.54 14.00
N TYR A 55 5.76 10.75 14.29
CA TYR A 55 5.78 9.79 15.39
C TYR A 55 6.82 10.15 16.46
N ASN A 56 6.52 9.86 17.72
CA ASN A 56 7.45 10.00 18.84
C ASN A 56 8.44 8.82 18.93
N SER A 57 9.25 8.77 19.99
CA SER A 57 10.22 7.70 20.25
C SER A 57 9.60 6.33 20.50
N ASP A 58 8.35 6.30 20.95
CA ASP A 58 7.60 5.08 21.25
C ASP A 58 6.80 4.58 20.04
N GLY A 59 6.84 5.32 18.93
CA GLY A 59 6.12 5.04 17.70
C GLY A 59 4.65 5.47 17.77
N GLU A 60 4.30 6.34 18.73
CA GLU A 60 2.96 6.91 18.86
C GLU A 60 2.82 8.15 17.99
N LEU A 61 1.65 8.25 17.37
CA LEU A 61 1.29 9.31 16.46
C LEU A 61 1.10 10.62 17.21
N LEU A 62 1.92 11.62 16.88
CA LEU A 62 1.84 12.96 17.46
C LEU A 62 1.01 13.91 16.61
N ARG A 63 1.12 13.80 15.29
CA ARG A 63 0.52 14.76 14.36
C ARG A 63 0.26 14.14 13.00
N VAL A 64 -0.86 14.53 12.40
CA VAL A 64 -1.19 14.30 10.98
C VAL A 64 -1.48 15.65 10.35
N VAL A 65 -0.79 15.97 9.24
CA VAL A 65 -1.02 17.18 8.45
C VAL A 65 -1.40 16.76 7.03
N THR A 66 -2.56 17.20 6.56
CA THR A 66 -2.95 17.05 5.15
C THR A 66 -2.13 17.99 4.29
N VAL A 67 -1.39 17.45 3.33
CA VAL A 67 -0.55 18.21 2.39
C VAL A 67 -1.35 18.56 1.14
N ASP A 68 -1.99 17.56 0.53
CA ASP A 68 -2.81 17.71 -0.66
C ASP A 68 -3.85 16.60 -0.77
N TYR A 69 -4.85 16.82 -1.62
CA TYR A 69 -5.79 15.78 -2.02
C TYR A 69 -6.32 16.01 -3.44
N GLN A 70 -6.73 14.92 -4.08
CA GLN A 70 -7.37 14.91 -5.38
C GLN A 70 -8.61 14.01 -5.33
N PRO A 71 -9.74 14.43 -5.91
CA PRO A 71 -9.96 15.69 -6.64
C PRO A 71 -10.09 16.93 -5.73
N VAL A 72 -9.68 18.12 -6.17
CA VAL A 72 -9.75 19.38 -5.37
C VAL A 72 -11.19 19.94 -5.34
N ARG A 73 -12.09 19.17 -4.74
CA ARG A 73 -13.52 19.46 -4.55
C ARG A 73 -13.99 18.75 -3.28
N LYS A 74 -15.25 18.97 -2.89
CA LYS A 74 -15.86 18.35 -1.70
C LYS A 74 -15.60 16.84 -1.59
N ALA A 75 -15.70 16.11 -2.70
CA ALA A 75 -15.38 14.68 -2.74
C ALA A 75 -13.94 14.36 -2.29
N GLY A 76 -12.92 15.11 -2.73
CA GLY A 76 -11.55 14.83 -2.29
C GLY A 76 -11.29 15.27 -0.84
N GLU A 77 -12.01 16.27 -0.35
CA GLU A 77 -11.98 16.64 1.06
C GLU A 77 -12.56 15.53 1.93
N GLU A 78 -13.74 14.99 1.60
CA GLU A 78 -14.36 13.85 2.29
C GLU A 78 -13.46 12.61 2.26
N PHE A 79 -12.81 12.34 1.13
CA PHE A 79 -11.80 11.30 1.01
C PHE A 79 -10.58 11.52 1.92
N ALA A 80 -10.05 12.75 1.96
CA ALA A 80 -8.91 13.09 2.80
C ALA A 80 -9.26 12.96 4.29
N VAL A 81 -10.46 13.38 4.69
CA VAL A 81 -10.96 13.23 6.06
C VAL A 81 -11.08 11.75 6.43
N SER A 82 -11.64 10.90 5.58
CA SER A 82 -11.75 9.47 5.88
C SER A 82 -10.39 8.78 5.95
N ALA A 83 -9.46 9.16 5.08
CA ALA A 83 -8.09 8.67 5.08
C ALA A 83 -7.32 9.11 6.33
N GLN A 84 -7.52 10.35 6.77
CA GLN A 84 -6.96 10.86 8.02
C GLN A 84 -7.49 10.10 9.23
N GLN A 85 -8.80 9.83 9.26
CA GLN A 85 -9.40 9.03 10.34
C GLN A 85 -8.78 7.63 10.41
N ALA A 86 -8.56 6.99 9.26
CA ALA A 86 -7.92 5.68 9.21
C ALA A 86 -6.47 5.69 9.75
N LEU A 87 -5.72 6.78 9.50
CA LEU A 87 -4.39 6.98 10.09
C LEU A 87 -4.46 7.11 11.62
N LEU A 88 -5.45 7.85 12.15
CA LEU A 88 -5.64 8.02 13.58
C LEU A 88 -6.07 6.73 14.27
N GLU A 89 -6.88 5.89 13.62
CA GLU A 89 -7.39 4.65 14.22
C GLU A 89 -6.37 3.52 14.15
N CYS A 90 -5.90 3.19 12.95
CA CYS A 90 -5.09 2.00 12.72
C CYS A 90 -3.58 2.27 12.70
N ALA A 91 -3.15 3.51 12.49
CA ALA A 91 -1.74 3.89 12.46
C ALA A 91 -1.36 4.85 13.61
N SER A 92 -2.14 4.86 14.69
CA SER A 92 -1.85 5.60 15.93
C SER A 92 -0.57 5.14 16.61
N LYS A 93 -0.19 3.86 16.44
CA LYS A 93 1.03 3.29 16.97
C LYS A 93 1.68 2.38 15.95
N THR A 94 2.94 2.63 15.61
CA THR A 94 3.65 1.90 14.56
C THR A 94 5.08 1.56 14.98
N SER A 95 5.82 0.81 14.14
CA SER A 95 7.26 0.60 14.31
C SER A 95 8.10 1.81 13.91
N VAL A 96 7.50 2.81 13.24
CA VAL A 96 8.15 4.03 12.80
C VAL A 96 8.34 4.96 13.99
N LYS A 97 9.58 5.37 14.26
CA LYS A 97 9.95 6.14 15.46
C LYS A 97 10.72 7.40 15.13
N SER A 98 10.44 8.45 15.92
CA SER A 98 11.16 9.74 15.94
C SER A 98 11.36 10.38 14.56
N ARG A 99 10.33 10.34 13.71
CA ARG A 99 10.39 10.91 12.36
C ARG A 99 9.04 11.36 11.84
N THR A 100 9.07 12.23 10.84
CA THR A 100 7.92 12.59 10.01
C THR A 100 8.01 11.83 8.69
N VAL A 101 6.93 11.16 8.31
CA VAL A 101 6.83 10.37 7.08
C VAL A 101 5.75 10.95 6.20
N ARG A 102 6.01 11.01 4.89
CA ARG A 102 5.00 11.38 3.90
C ARG A 102 4.27 10.13 3.42
N VAL A 103 2.97 10.09 3.65
CA VAL A 103 2.08 8.96 3.36
C VAL A 103 1.11 9.38 2.28
N VAL A 104 0.82 8.51 1.32
CA VAL A 104 -0.17 8.80 0.28
C VAL A 104 -1.22 7.71 0.24
N MET A 105 -2.41 8.06 0.70
CA MET A 105 -3.58 7.20 0.64
C MET A 105 -4.19 7.33 -0.74
N ARG A 106 -4.35 6.21 -1.47
CA ARG A 106 -4.84 6.21 -2.85
C ARG A 106 -5.96 5.20 -3.00
N PHE A 107 -6.96 5.57 -3.78
CA PHE A 107 -8.00 4.68 -4.26
C PHE A 107 -8.09 4.76 -5.77
N THR A 108 -8.30 3.60 -6.40
CA THR A 108 -8.66 3.49 -7.81
C THR A 108 -9.75 2.44 -7.88
N ALA A 109 -10.88 2.80 -8.49
CA ALA A 109 -11.98 1.86 -8.69
C ALA A 109 -11.47 0.64 -9.48
N PRO A 110 -11.89 -0.59 -9.10
CA PRO A 110 -11.60 -1.78 -9.89
C PRO A 110 -12.09 -1.55 -11.32
N GLN A 111 -11.20 -1.74 -12.31
CA GLN A 111 -11.65 -1.71 -13.69
C GLN A 111 -12.58 -2.89 -13.90
N SER A 112 -13.79 -2.62 -14.40
CA SER A 112 -14.62 -3.66 -15.01
C SER A 112 -13.76 -4.33 -16.07
N ASN A 113 -13.36 -5.58 -15.84
CA ASN A 113 -12.75 -6.41 -16.87
C ASN A 113 -13.80 -6.57 -17.99
N GLY A 114 -13.80 -5.62 -18.93
CA GLY A 114 -14.45 -5.82 -20.22
C GLY A 114 -13.93 -7.13 -20.83
N PRO A 115 -14.71 -7.76 -21.73
CA PRO A 115 -14.35 -9.07 -22.25
C PRO A 115 -12.90 -9.06 -22.73
N LEU A 116 -12.09 -9.99 -22.24
CA LEU A 116 -10.69 -10.14 -22.64
C LEU A 116 -10.65 -10.24 -24.17
N ILE A 117 -10.26 -9.15 -24.85
CA ILE A 117 -10.06 -9.16 -26.30
C ILE A 117 -8.78 -9.96 -26.54
N MET A 118 -8.92 -11.28 -26.66
CA MET A 118 -7.82 -12.15 -27.05
C MET A 118 -7.43 -11.77 -28.48
N LYS A 119 -6.31 -11.06 -28.66
CA LYS A 119 -5.77 -10.77 -29.99
C LYS A 119 -5.51 -12.12 -30.67
N LYS A 120 -6.27 -12.41 -31.73
CA LYS A 120 -6.13 -13.63 -32.53
C LYS A 120 -4.65 -13.76 -32.95
N PRO A 121 -4.00 -14.90 -32.71
CA PRO A 121 -2.62 -15.08 -33.16
C PRO A 121 -2.57 -14.94 -34.68
N LEU A 122 -1.69 -14.08 -35.17
CA LEU A 122 -1.33 -14.02 -36.58
C LEU A 122 -0.49 -15.27 -36.86
N ARG A 123 -1.17 -16.25 -37.48
CA ARG A 123 -0.69 -17.48 -38.14
C ARG A 123 0.69 -18.01 -37.75
#